data_AF-A0A0W4ZML3-F1
#
_entry.id   AF-A0A0W4ZML3-F1
#
_cell.length_a   1.000
_cell.length_b   1.000
_cell.length_c   1.000
_cell.angle_alpha   90.00
_cell.angle_beta   90.00
_cell.angle_gamma   90.00
#
_symmetry.space_group_name_H-M   'P 1'
#
loop_
_entity.id
_entity.type
_entity.pdbx_description
1 polymer ?
#
loop_
_entity_poly.entity_id
_entity_poly.type
_entity_poly.pdbx_seq_one_letter_code
_entity_poly.pdbx_strand_id
1 'polypeptide(L)'
;MKIRKKIFQVFGSSKLVSYVSNVHPVSNLRYIEYPYDVTSPLSVKLHKQRKEILKKGHIFWENNNTFYFKKLEAFCNDVVKKKGLVTDEDMLVFYREYLQSSKLKMREYQWSWYQQIFGILVDSFKIEKNDKYA
;
A
#
# COMPACT_ATOMS: atom_id res chain seq x y z
N MET A 1 14.79 -38.26 12.64
CA MET A 1 14.73 -37.05 11.80
C MET A 1 13.70 -36.08 12.37
N LYS A 2 14.11 -35.15 13.25
CA LYS A 2 13.24 -34.14 13.89
C LYS A 2 13.87 -32.76 13.69
N ILE A 3 13.53 -32.08 12.60
CA ILE A 3 13.96 -30.68 12.37
C ILE A 3 12.70 -29.85 12.14
N ARG A 4 11.93 -29.59 13.18
CA ARG A 4 10.93 -28.50 13.25
C ARG A 4 10.62 -28.22 14.72
N LYS A 5 11.26 -27.20 15.30
CA LYS A 5 10.85 -26.43 16.50
C LYS A 5 12.03 -25.60 16.98
N LYS A 6 12.45 -24.62 16.18
CA LYS A 6 13.47 -23.65 16.62
C LYS A 6 13.29 -22.32 15.89
N ILE A 7 12.10 -21.72 15.98
CA ILE A 7 11.93 -20.30 15.64
C ILE A 7 11.10 -19.53 16.67
N PHE A 8 10.21 -20.16 17.46
CA PHE A 8 9.37 -19.42 18.42
C PHE A 8 9.44 -20.01 19.81
N GLN A 9 10.56 -19.78 20.50
CA GLN A 9 10.58 -19.87 21.95
C GLN A 9 11.59 -18.87 22.50
N VAL A 10 11.14 -17.62 22.65
CA VAL A 10 11.74 -16.63 23.54
C VAL A 10 10.61 -16.18 24.46
N PHE A 11 10.62 -16.72 25.68
CA PHE A 11 9.76 -16.26 26.77
C PHE A 11 10.35 -14.99 27.37
N GLY A 12 9.53 -13.96 27.48
CA GLY A 12 9.86 -12.65 28.06
C GLY A 12 9.34 -11.53 27.17
N SER A 13 8.09 -11.08 27.41
CA SER A 13 7.38 -9.95 26.77
C SER A 13 8.09 -9.26 25.59
N SER A 14 8.36 -9.99 24.51
CA SER A 14 9.03 -9.40 23.36
C SER A 14 7.98 -8.55 22.67
N LYS A 15 8.09 -7.23 22.80
CA LYS A 15 7.28 -6.28 22.02
C LYS A 15 7.30 -6.77 20.58
N LEU A 16 6.15 -7.22 20.14
CA LEU A 16 5.92 -7.62 18.76
C LEU A 16 6.23 -6.39 17.89
N VAL A 17 7.32 -6.40 17.13
CA VAL A 17 7.78 -5.27 16.32
C VAL A 17 7.30 -5.46 14.88
N SER A 18 6.78 -4.38 14.28
CA SER A 18 6.43 -4.38 12.86
C SER A 18 7.67 -4.41 11.98
N TYR A 19 7.65 -5.22 10.92
CA TYR A 19 8.68 -5.19 9.88
C TYR A 19 8.23 -4.28 8.72
N VAL A 20 9.17 -3.48 8.21
CA VAL A 20 8.95 -2.57 7.08
C VAL A 20 10.00 -2.86 6.01
N SER A 21 9.55 -3.14 4.79
CA SER A 21 10.46 -3.45 3.68
C SER A 21 11.15 -2.20 3.11
N ASN A 22 12.10 -2.44 2.20
CA ASN A 22 12.53 -1.44 1.23
C ASN A 22 11.37 -0.98 0.33
N VAL A 23 11.57 0.16 -0.35
CA VAL A 23 10.59 0.72 -1.29
C VAL A 23 10.41 -0.24 -2.46
N HIS A 24 9.16 -0.52 -2.83
CA HIS A 24 8.86 -1.34 -3.99
C HIS A 24 9.16 -0.57 -5.29
N PRO A 25 9.87 -1.16 -6.26
CA PRO A 25 10.43 -0.43 -7.40
C PRO A 25 9.40 0.18 -8.35
N VAL A 26 8.15 -0.30 -8.33
CA VAL A 26 7.10 0.18 -9.25
C VAL A 26 6.01 0.95 -8.52
N SER A 27 5.44 0.42 -7.43
CA SER A 27 4.41 1.14 -6.66
C SER A 27 4.97 2.28 -5.81
N ASN A 28 6.27 2.29 -5.50
CA ASN A 28 6.91 3.17 -4.53
C ASN A 28 6.35 3.05 -3.09
N LEU A 29 5.56 2.00 -2.81
CA LEU A 29 5.06 1.69 -1.48
C LEU A 29 6.00 0.72 -0.75
N ARG A 30 5.95 0.71 0.58
CA ARG A 30 6.65 -0.28 1.42
C ARG A 30 5.66 -1.35 1.88
N TYR A 31 6.10 -2.60 1.89
CA TYR A 31 5.37 -3.66 2.58
C TYR A 31 5.55 -3.51 4.09
N ILE A 32 4.46 -3.68 4.82
CA ILE A 32 4.44 -3.62 6.29
C ILE A 32 3.88 -4.94 6.79
N GLU A 33 4.68 -5.68 7.55
CA GLU A 33 4.21 -6.85 8.29
C GLU A 33 3.89 -6.41 9.71
N TYR A 34 2.59 -6.30 10.01
CA TYR A 34 2.13 -6.00 11.35
C TYR A 34 2.19 -7.26 12.21
N PRO A 35 2.68 -7.15 13.44
CA PRO A 35 2.55 -8.25 14.36
C PRO A 35 1.09 -8.55 14.66
N TYR A 36 0.84 -9.80 15.01
CA TYR A 36 -0.47 -10.28 15.40
C TYR A 36 -0.32 -11.47 16.34
N ASP A 37 -1.36 -11.72 17.11
CA ASP A 37 -1.45 -12.91 17.94
C ASP A 37 -2.16 -14.01 17.14
N VAL A 38 -1.47 -15.15 16.99
CA VAL A 38 -2.00 -16.32 16.28
C VAL A 38 -3.09 -17.04 17.08
N THR A 39 -3.15 -16.83 18.40
CA THR A 39 -4.11 -17.50 19.28
C THR A 39 -5.47 -16.80 19.30
N SER A 40 -5.50 -15.49 19.06
CA SER A 40 -6.73 -14.70 18.91
C SER A 40 -7.27 -14.75 17.48
N PRO A 41 -8.44 -15.36 17.23
CA PRO A 41 -9.05 -15.40 15.88
C PRO A 41 -9.33 -14.01 15.32
N LEU A 42 -9.65 -13.04 16.19
CA LEU A 42 -9.90 -11.66 15.81
C LEU A 42 -8.59 -10.96 15.36
N SER A 43 -7.48 -11.22 16.06
CA SER A 43 -6.15 -10.72 15.68
C SER A 43 -5.69 -11.30 14.33
N VAL A 44 -5.89 -12.60 14.11
CA VAL A 44 -5.63 -13.25 12.80
C VAL A 44 -6.48 -12.64 11.69
N LYS A 45 -7.77 -12.40 11.94
CA LYS A 45 -8.67 -11.77 10.97
C LYS A 45 -8.20 -10.37 10.59
N LEU A 46 -7.86 -9.55 11.58
CA LEU A 46 -7.37 -8.19 11.36
C LEU A 46 -6.04 -8.17 10.60
N HIS A 47 -5.13 -9.07 10.92
CA HIS A 47 -3.86 -9.21 10.21
C HIS A 47 -4.08 -9.56 8.72
N LYS A 48 -4.98 -10.50 8.42
CA LYS A 48 -5.37 -10.82 7.03
C LYS A 48 -5.98 -9.62 6.31
N GLN A 49 -6.89 -8.88 6.95
CA GLN A 49 -7.47 -7.67 6.36
C GLN A 49 -6.40 -6.63 6.03
N ARG A 50 -5.45 -6.37 6.95
CA ARG A 50 -4.33 -5.44 6.72
C ARG A 50 -3.47 -5.88 5.53
N LYS A 51 -3.15 -7.17 5.42
CA LYS A 51 -2.42 -7.74 4.27
C LYS A 51 -3.15 -7.52 2.96
N GLU A 52 -4.45 -7.78 2.90
CA GLU A 52 -5.23 -7.57 1.68
C GLU A 52 -5.34 -6.09 1.29
N ILE A 53 -5.48 -5.17 2.26
CA ILE A 53 -5.48 -3.73 2.01
C ILE A 53 -4.14 -3.28 1.42
N LEU A 54 -3.02 -3.71 2.02
CA LEU A 54 -1.68 -3.40 1.51
C LEU A 54 -1.50 -3.95 0.09
N LYS A 55 -1.87 -5.22 -0.15
CA LYS A 55 -1.79 -5.85 -1.47
C LYS A 55 -2.58 -5.08 -2.53
N LYS A 56 -3.82 -4.69 -2.24
CA LYS A 56 -4.63 -3.85 -3.13
C LYS A 56 -3.98 -2.49 -3.39
N GLY A 57 -3.37 -1.89 -2.37
CA GLY A 57 -2.59 -0.65 -2.50
C GLY A 57 -1.42 -0.81 -3.47
N HIS A 58 -0.61 -1.85 -3.31
CA HIS A 58 0.49 -2.15 -4.23
C HIS A 58 0.00 -2.31 -5.68
N ILE A 59 -1.02 -3.15 -5.91
CA ILE A 59 -1.59 -3.38 -7.25
C ILE A 59 -2.10 -2.07 -7.87
N PHE A 60 -2.80 -1.24 -7.10
CA PHE A 60 -3.30 0.03 -7.60
C PHE A 60 -2.15 0.96 -8.04
N TRP A 61 -1.16 1.14 -7.17
CA TRP A 61 -0.04 2.05 -7.44
C TRP A 61 0.91 1.53 -8.50
N GLU A 62 1.13 0.22 -8.60
CA GLU A 62 1.87 -0.39 -9.72
C GLU A 62 1.22 -0.06 -11.06
N ASN A 63 -0.09 -0.30 -11.17
CA ASN A 63 -0.84 -0.01 -12.37
C ASN A 63 -0.87 1.50 -12.68
N ASN A 64 -1.05 2.33 -11.66
CA ASN A 64 -1.06 3.77 -11.82
C ASN A 64 0.28 4.30 -12.34
N ASN A 65 1.38 3.89 -11.70
CA ASN A 65 2.72 4.37 -12.02
C ASN A 65 3.16 3.86 -13.40
N THR A 66 2.87 2.61 -13.72
CA THR A 66 3.12 2.06 -15.07
C THR A 66 2.39 2.87 -16.13
N PHE A 67 1.13 3.22 -15.90
CA PHE A 67 0.35 4.03 -16.84
C PHE A 67 0.83 5.48 -16.93
N TYR A 68 1.23 6.06 -15.79
CA TYR A 68 1.83 7.39 -15.73
C TYR A 68 3.09 7.47 -16.60
N PHE A 69 4.04 6.55 -16.41
CA PHE A 69 5.30 6.56 -17.16
C PHE A 69 5.09 6.34 -18.66
N LYS A 70 4.15 5.46 -19.05
CA LYS A 70 3.79 5.27 -20.47
C LYS A 70 3.24 6.56 -21.09
N LYS A 71 2.32 7.25 -20.38
CA LYS A 71 1.77 8.52 -20.86
C LYS A 71 2.83 9.61 -20.93
N LEU A 72 3.71 9.67 -19.94
CA LEU A 72 4.81 10.63 -19.89
C LEU A 72 5.77 10.43 -21.06
N GLU A 73 6.20 9.19 -21.31
CA GLU A 73 7.07 8.86 -22.43
C GLU A 73 6.43 9.25 -23.78
N ALA A 74 5.16 8.90 -23.98
CA ALA A 74 4.44 9.28 -25.19
C ALA A 74 4.36 10.81 -25.37
N PHE A 75 4.06 11.54 -24.29
CA PHE A 75 4.00 13.00 -24.30
C PHE A 75 5.36 13.62 -24.64
N CYS A 76 6.44 13.19 -23.96
CA CYS A 76 7.78 13.70 -24.21
C CYS A 76 8.22 13.44 -25.65
N ASN A 77 7.96 12.24 -26.19
CA ASN A 77 8.29 11.91 -27.57
C ASN A 77 7.55 12.81 -28.58
N ASP A 78 6.28 13.11 -28.35
CA ASP A 78 5.49 13.99 -29.21
C ASP A 78 5.96 15.44 -29.13
N VAL A 79 6.32 15.93 -27.95
CA VAL A 79 6.87 17.28 -27.77
C VAL A 79 8.24 17.40 -28.44
N VAL A 80 9.13 16.44 -28.26
CA VAL A 80 10.45 16.42 -28.91
C VAL A 80 10.31 16.40 -30.43
N LYS A 81 9.39 15.62 -30.99
CA LYS A 81 9.13 15.62 -32.45
C LYS A 81 8.67 16.97 -32.98
N LYS A 82 7.94 17.77 -32.18
CA LYS A 82 7.37 19.06 -32.60
C LYS A 82 8.29 20.25 -32.33
N LYS A 83 9.01 20.23 -31.21
CA LYS A 83 9.77 21.39 -30.68
C LYS A 83 11.28 21.12 -30.52
N GLY A 84 11.72 19.87 -30.63
CA GLY A 84 13.12 19.46 -30.45
C GLY A 84 13.55 19.26 -28.99
N LEU A 85 12.84 19.84 -28.01
CA LEU A 85 13.12 19.67 -26.59
C LEU A 85 11.84 19.79 -25.75
N VAL A 86 11.83 19.18 -24.57
CA VAL A 86 10.75 19.32 -23.57
C VAL A 86 11.13 20.41 -22.58
N THR A 87 10.24 21.40 -22.39
CA THR A 87 10.42 22.45 -21.38
C THR A 87 9.65 22.15 -20.09
N ASP A 88 9.94 22.89 -19.03
CA ASP A 88 9.19 22.81 -17.77
C ASP A 88 7.71 23.20 -17.96
N GLU A 89 7.40 24.14 -18.86
CA GLU A 89 6.03 24.52 -19.18
C GLU A 89 5.26 23.36 -19.83
N ASP A 90 5.90 22.62 -20.74
CA ASP A 90 5.31 21.43 -21.35
C ASP A 90 5.03 20.36 -20.28
N MET A 91 5.96 20.16 -19.34
CA MET A 91 5.75 19.25 -18.20
C MET A 91 4.58 19.69 -17.32
N LEU A 92 4.43 20.99 -17.04
CA LEU A 92 3.28 21.52 -16.27
C LEU A 92 1.94 21.26 -16.97
N VAL A 93 1.90 21.35 -18.31
CA VAL A 93 0.72 20.99 -19.11
C VAL A 93 0.41 19.50 -18.93
N PHE A 94 1.41 18.64 -19.15
CA PHE A 94 1.26 17.20 -18.96
C PHE A 94 0.74 16.84 -17.55
N TYR A 95 1.32 17.42 -16.51
CA TYR A 95 0.91 17.15 -15.13
C TYR A 95 -0.56 17.53 -14.89
N ARG A 96 -0.99 18.71 -15.34
CA ARG A 96 -2.39 19.13 -15.21
C ARG A 96 -3.34 18.16 -15.93
N GLU A 97 -3.03 17.80 -17.16
CA GLU A 97 -3.86 16.89 -17.96
C GLU A 97 -3.90 15.48 -17.37
N TYR A 98 -2.77 14.97 -16.90
CA TYR A 98 -2.71 13.68 -16.23
C TYR A 98 -3.55 13.66 -14.94
N LEU A 99 -3.42 14.68 -14.09
CA LEU A 99 -4.19 14.78 -12.85
C LEU A 99 -5.70 14.89 -13.14
N GLN A 100 -6.08 15.71 -14.13
CA GLN A 100 -7.48 15.85 -14.51
C GLN A 100 -8.05 14.53 -15.05
N SER A 101 -7.31 13.83 -15.92
CA SER A 101 -7.76 12.57 -16.53
C SER A 101 -7.77 11.38 -15.55
N SER A 102 -6.95 11.42 -14.50
CA SER A 102 -6.89 10.36 -13.47
C SER A 102 -7.77 10.63 -12.24
N LYS A 103 -8.35 11.83 -12.12
CA LYS A 103 -9.10 12.30 -10.94
C LYS A 103 -10.18 11.34 -10.47
N LEU A 104 -11.03 10.84 -11.38
CA LEU A 104 -12.13 9.94 -11.02
C LEU A 104 -11.62 8.62 -10.44
N LYS A 105 -10.68 7.97 -11.13
CA LYS A 105 -10.05 6.73 -10.69
C LYS A 105 -9.36 6.88 -9.33
N MET A 106 -8.65 8.00 -9.13
CA MET A 106 -8.01 8.31 -7.85
C MET A 106 -9.04 8.46 -6.73
N ARG A 107 -10.14 9.17 -6.99
CA ARG A 107 -11.22 9.37 -6.01
C ARG A 107 -11.89 8.06 -5.62
N GLU A 108 -12.19 7.20 -6.60
CA GLU A 108 -12.78 5.87 -6.37
C GLU A 108 -11.87 4.99 -5.51
N TYR A 109 -10.57 4.98 -5.84
CA TYR A 109 -9.58 4.26 -5.05
C TYR A 109 -9.48 4.80 -3.62
N GLN A 110 -9.35 6.12 -3.46
CA GLN A 110 -9.26 6.74 -2.14
C GLN A 110 -10.50 6.44 -1.30
N TRP A 111 -11.69 6.54 -1.89
CA TRP A 111 -12.94 6.20 -1.21
C TRP A 111 -12.96 4.74 -0.73
N SER A 112 -12.65 3.81 -1.62
CA SER A 112 -12.57 2.37 -1.27
C SER A 112 -11.51 2.10 -0.19
N TRP A 113 -10.38 2.79 -0.25
CA TRP A 113 -9.32 2.67 0.74
C TRP A 113 -9.77 3.19 2.11
N TYR A 114 -10.43 4.35 2.18
CA TYR A 114 -10.97 4.89 3.43
C TYR A 114 -11.98 3.94 4.07
N GLN A 115 -12.92 3.39 3.30
CA GLN A 115 -13.89 2.41 3.81
C GLN A 115 -13.20 1.20 4.47
N GLN A 116 -12.11 0.72 3.85
CA GLN A 116 -11.33 -0.39 4.39
C GLN A 116 -10.56 0.00 5.65
N ILE A 117 -9.95 1.20 5.69
CA ILE A 117 -9.24 1.76 6.85
C ILE A 117 -10.20 1.91 8.05
N PHE A 118 -11.39 2.46 7.84
CA PHE A 118 -12.38 2.59 8.92
C PHE A 118 -12.85 1.22 9.44
N GLY A 119 -13.01 0.24 8.55
CA GLY A 119 -13.35 -1.13 8.95
C GLY A 119 -12.29 -1.74 9.89
N ILE A 120 -11.00 -1.64 9.53
CA ILE A 120 -9.92 -2.17 10.38
C ILE A 120 -9.73 -1.36 11.67
N LEU A 121 -10.04 -0.07 11.68
CA LEU A 121 -10.00 0.77 12.88
C LEU A 121 -11.01 0.24 13.92
N VAL A 122 -12.25 0.01 13.50
CA VAL A 122 -13.31 -0.55 14.35
C VAL A 122 -12.92 -1.93 14.89
N ASP A 123 -12.41 -2.82 14.03
CA ASP A 123 -11.98 -4.15 14.46
C ASP A 123 -10.74 -4.08 15.39
N SER A 124 -9.84 -3.11 15.20
CA SER A 124 -8.71 -2.87 16.10
C SER A 124 -9.18 -2.45 17.50
N PHE A 125 -10.16 -1.55 17.61
CA PHE A 125 -10.75 -1.14 18.89
C PHE A 125 -11.42 -2.31 19.63
N LYS A 126 -12.08 -3.21 18.91
CA LYS A 126 -12.69 -4.41 19.50
C LYS A 126 -11.64 -5.35 20.11
N ILE A 127 -10.49 -5.53 19.46
CA ILE A 127 -9.39 -6.34 19.99
C ILE A 127 -8.87 -5.72 21.28
N GLU A 128 -8.54 -4.42 21.27
CA GLU A 128 -7.98 -3.75 22.45
C GLU A 128 -8.92 -3.85 23.65
N LYS A 129 -10.24 -3.72 23.41
CA LYS A 129 -11.23 -3.88 24.48
C LYS A 129 -11.27 -5.32 24.98
N ASN A 130 -11.33 -6.31 24.09
CA ASN A 130 -11.44 -7.72 24.50
C ASN A 130 -10.18 -8.24 25.19
N ASP A 131 -8.99 -7.83 24.74
CA ASP A 131 -7.71 -8.23 25.34
C ASP A 131 -7.46 -7.55 26.71
N LYS A 132 -8.17 -6.44 27.03
CA LYS A 132 -8.12 -5.80 28.36
C LYS A 132 -8.98 -6.49 29.42
N TYR A 133 -9.89 -7.39 29.01
CA TYR A 133 -10.82 -8.08 29.92
C TYR A 133 -10.78 -9.62 29.79
N ALA A 134 -9.77 -10.16 29.09
CA ALA A 134 -9.46 -11.59 28.97
C ALA A 134 -8.23 -11.93 29.82
#